data_AF-A0A7K0ZT28-F1
#
_entry.id   AF-A0A7K0ZT28-F1
#
_cell.length_a   1.000
_cell.length_b   1.000
_cell.length_c   1.000
_cell.angle_alpha   90.00
_cell.angle_beta   90.00
_cell.angle_gamma   90.00
#
_symmetry.space_group_name_H-M   'P 1'
#
loop_
_entity.id
_entity.type
_entity.pdbx_description
1 polymer ?
#
loop_
_entity_poly.entity_id
_entity_poly.type
_entity_poly.pdbx_seq_one_letter_code
_entity_poly.pdbx_strand_id
1 'polypeptide(L)'
;MSNAGYVRIALILAAITALEVSTYYVDFGRLFLPALLIMMVIKFIMVVSYFMHLKFDNKLFSWIFYAGLILAIGVYCVALATFHFFS
;
A
#
# COMPACT_ATOMS: atom_id res chain seq x y z
N MET A 1 5.86 -22.95 0.70
CA MET A 1 5.40 -22.67 -0.67
C MET A 1 6.59 -22.65 -1.59
N SER A 2 6.49 -23.27 -2.77
CA SER A 2 7.59 -23.31 -3.75
C SER A 2 8.03 -21.89 -4.12
N ASN A 3 9.34 -21.66 -4.21
CA ASN A 3 9.97 -20.37 -4.52
C ASN A 3 9.35 -19.66 -5.75
N ALA A 4 8.81 -20.44 -6.69
CA ALA A 4 8.09 -19.96 -7.87
C ALA A 4 6.85 -19.09 -7.54
N GLY A 5 6.18 -19.32 -6.41
CA GLY A 5 5.01 -18.54 -6.00
C GLY A 5 5.37 -17.09 -5.65
N TYR A 6 6.43 -16.91 -4.86
CA TYR A 6 6.94 -15.58 -4.47
C TYR A 6 7.41 -14.78 -5.68
N VAL A 7 8.14 -15.41 -6.60
CA VAL A 7 8.62 -14.77 -7.84
C VAL A 7 7.45 -14.29 -8.70
N ARG A 8 6.35 -15.04 -8.76
CA ARG A 8 5.17 -14.66 -9.54
C ARG A 8 4.46 -13.44 -8.98
N ILE A 9 4.38 -13.31 -7.65
CA ILE A 9 3.81 -12.13 -6.98
C ILE A 9 4.72 -10.92 -7.16
N ALA A 10 6.04 -11.12 -7.06
CA ALA A 10 7.03 -10.07 -7.33
C ALA A 10 6.90 -9.54 -8.77
N LEU A 11 6.70 -10.42 -9.75
CA LEU A 11 6.46 -10.03 -11.15
C LEU A 11 5.14 -9.26 -11.34
N ILE A 12 4.07 -9.66 -10.66
CA ILE A 12 2.79 -8.92 -10.71
C ILE A 12 2.97 -7.51 -10.13
N LEU A 13 3.66 -7.40 -8.99
CA LEU A 13 3.94 -6.11 -8.36
C LEU A 13 4.82 -5.22 -9.27
N ALA A 14 5.83 -5.82 -9.92
CA ALA A 14 6.67 -5.13 -10.90
C ALA A 14 5.85 -4.65 -12.11
N ALA A 15 4.92 -5.47 -12.62
CA ALA A 15 4.04 -5.09 -13.72
C ALA A 15 3.10 -3.93 -13.35
N ILE A 16 2.50 -3.96 -12.14
CA ILE A 16 1.69 -2.84 -11.62
C ILE A 16 2.54 -1.57 -11.53
N THR A 17 3.81 -1.71 -11.11
CA THR A 17 4.75 -0.58 -11.02
C THR A 17 5.12 -0.02 -12.38
N ALA A 18 5.39 -0.88 -13.36
CA ALA A 18 5.67 -0.46 -14.72
C ALA A 18 4.47 0.24 -15.35
N LEU A 19 3.24 -0.22 -15.06
CA LEU A 19 2.00 0.40 -15.54
C LEU A 19 1.78 1.78 -14.91
N GLU A 20 2.07 1.94 -13.62
CA GLU A 20 2.04 3.24 -12.93
C GLU A 20 3.04 4.22 -13.57
N VAL A 21 4.30 3.81 -13.77
CA VAL A 21 5.32 4.65 -14.42
C VAL A 21 4.93 4.97 -15.85
N SER A 22 4.35 4.03 -16.59
CA SER A 22 3.88 4.29 -17.96
C SER A 22 2.71 5.27 -17.99
N THR A 23 1.88 5.32 -16.95
CA THR A 23 0.79 6.30 -16.83
C THR A 23 1.33 7.71 -16.54
N TYR A 24 2.51 7.82 -15.90
CA TYR A 24 3.21 9.11 -15.79
C TYR A 24 3.71 9.63 -17.15
N TYR A 25 4.06 8.74 -18.08
CA TYR A 25 4.46 9.12 -19.43
C TYR A 25 3.28 9.43 -20.37
N VAL A 26 2.06 9.01 -20.01
CA VAL A 26 0.85 9.19 -20.82
C VAL A 26 -0.19 9.92 -19.97
N ASP A 27 -0.19 11.25 -20.05
CA ASP A 27 -1.03 12.13 -19.23
C ASP A 27 -2.54 11.91 -19.46
N PHE A 28 -3.16 11.13 -18.58
CA PHE A 28 -4.63 11.02 -18.45
C PHE A 28 -5.20 12.13 -17.56
N GLY A 29 -4.87 13.40 -17.83
CA GLY A 29 -5.51 14.59 -17.25
C GLY A 29 -5.89 14.51 -15.76
N ARG A 30 -7.09 15.01 -15.40
CA ARG A 30 -7.56 15.18 -14.00
C ARG A 30 -7.82 13.86 -13.24
N LEU A 31 -7.87 12.72 -13.93
CA LEU A 31 -8.08 11.39 -13.33
C LEU A 31 -6.76 10.68 -12.95
N PHE A 32 -5.62 11.26 -13.31
CA PHE A 32 -4.29 10.75 -12.96
C PHE A 32 -4.10 10.59 -11.44
N LEU A 33 -4.40 11.64 -10.67
CA LEU A 33 -4.25 11.65 -9.20
C LEU A 33 -5.04 10.55 -8.46
N PRO A 34 -6.36 10.38 -8.67
CA PRO A 34 -7.11 9.33 -7.99
C PRO A 34 -6.68 7.93 -8.43
N ALA A 35 -6.32 7.75 -9.71
CA ALA A 35 -5.82 6.46 -10.20
C ALA A 35 -4.48 6.06 -9.55
N LEU A 36 -3.55 7.01 -9.38
CA LEU A 36 -2.27 6.76 -8.69
C LEU A 36 -2.48 6.41 -7.22
N LEU A 37 -3.35 7.14 -6.51
CA LEU A 37 -3.67 6.85 -5.11
C LEU A 37 -4.20 5.41 -4.93
N ILE A 38 -5.10 4.97 -5.82
CA ILE A 38 -5.63 3.60 -5.78
C ILE A 38 -4.53 2.57 -6.05
N MET A 39 -3.69 2.79 -7.07
CA MET A 39 -2.57 1.89 -7.39
C MET A 39 -1.56 1.79 -6.22
N MET A 40 -1.30 2.90 -5.53
CA MET A 40 -0.41 2.96 -4.37
C MET A 40 -0.96 2.13 -3.19
N VAL A 41 -2.27 2.23 -2.91
CA VAL A 41 -2.93 1.42 -1.87
C VAL A 41 -2.89 -0.07 -2.24
N ILE A 42 -3.15 -0.42 -3.51
CA ILE A 42 -3.13 -1.81 -3.97
C ILE A 42 -1.73 -2.42 -3.81
N LYS A 43 -0.67 -1.69 -4.19
CA LYS A 43 0.70 -2.14 -3.98
C LYS A 43 1.01 -2.32 -2.51
N PHE A 44 0.62 -1.36 -1.67
CA PHE A 44 0.85 -1.44 -0.23
C PHE A 44 0.24 -2.72 0.35
N ILE A 45 -1.02 -3.02 0.03
CA ILE A 45 -1.69 -4.25 0.49
C ILE A 45 -0.99 -5.49 -0.06
N MET A 46 -0.59 -5.50 -1.33
CA MET A 46 0.09 -6.64 -1.95
C MET A 46 1.46 -6.91 -1.29
N VAL A 47 2.24 -5.86 -1.00
CA VAL A 47 3.54 -5.96 -0.31
C VAL A 47 3.37 -6.44 1.12
N VAL A 48 2.45 -5.86 1.89
CA VAL A 48 2.17 -6.28 3.27
C VAL A 48 1.70 -7.73 3.32
N SER A 49 0.81 -8.13 2.41
CA SER A 49 0.23 -9.48 2.41
C SER A 49 1.23 -10.57 2.02
N TYR A 50 2.12 -10.29 1.06
CA TYR A 50 2.98 -11.31 0.45
C TYR A 50 4.47 -11.15 0.78
N PHE A 51 5.03 -9.93 0.76
CA PHE A 51 6.45 -9.71 1.04
C PHE A 51 6.77 -9.67 2.53
N MET A 52 5.87 -9.17 3.38
CA MET A 52 6.05 -9.22 4.84
C MET A 52 5.72 -10.59 5.47
N HIS A 53 5.54 -11.65 4.67
CA HIS A 53 5.26 -13.03 5.14
C HIS A 53 4.01 -13.21 6.03
N LEU A 54 3.20 -12.17 6.23
CA LEU A 54 2.05 -12.13 7.15
C LEU A 54 0.98 -13.19 6.90
N LYS A 55 0.87 -13.71 5.67
CA LYS A 55 -0.06 -14.80 5.32
C LYS A 55 0.46 -16.19 5.75
N PHE A 56 1.77 -16.33 5.95
CA PHE A 56 2.43 -17.59 6.33
C PHE A 56 2.89 -17.62 7.79
N ASP A 57 2.83 -16.49 8.49
CA ASP A 57 3.25 -16.35 9.89
C ASP A 57 2.07 -16.33 10.87
N ASN A 58 2.35 -16.45 12.17
CA ASN A 58 1.33 -16.46 13.21
C ASN A 58 0.51 -15.15 13.20
N LYS A 59 -0.81 -15.25 13.45
CA LYS A 59 -1.78 -14.14 13.46
C LYS A 59 -1.33 -12.94 14.31
N LEU A 60 -0.43 -13.16 15.28
CA LEU A 60 0.16 -12.15 16.15
C LEU A 60 0.96 -11.07 15.40
N PHE A 61 1.76 -11.44 14.39
CA PHE A 61 2.49 -10.46 13.57
C PHE A 61 1.56 -9.61 12.71
N SER A 62 0.49 -10.21 12.19
CA SER A 62 -0.54 -9.48 11.43
C SER A 62 -1.25 -8.47 12.32
N TRP A 63 -1.58 -8.88 13.55
CA TRP A 63 -2.26 -8.02 14.49
C TRP A 63 -1.43 -6.81 14.93
N ILE A 64 -0.12 -6.99 15.20
CA ILE A 64 0.79 -5.89 15.55
C ILE A 64 0.94 -4.91 14.38
N PHE A 65 1.07 -5.41 13.16
CA PHE A 65 1.18 -4.55 11.96
C PHE A 65 -0.09 -3.71 11.76
N TYR A 66 -1.27 -4.34 11.82
CA TYR A 66 -2.54 -3.63 11.71
C TYR A 66 -2.75 -2.63 12.86
N ALA A 67 -2.38 -2.98 14.09
CA ALA A 67 -2.43 -2.05 15.23
C ALA A 67 -1.55 -0.81 14.98
N GLY A 68 -0.33 -0.99 14.46
CA GLY A 68 0.54 0.11 14.06
C GLY A 68 -0.04 0.97 12.92
N LEU A 69 -0.67 0.35 11.93
CA LEU A 69 -1.35 1.06 10.83
C LEU A 69 -2.54 1.90 11.33
N ILE A 70 -3.39 1.32 12.18
CA ILE A 70 -4.51 2.04 12.82
C ILE A 70 -3.98 3.20 13.65
N LEU A 71 -2.92 2.98 14.42
CA LEU A 71 -2.33 4.02 15.27
C LEU A 71 -1.74 5.16 14.41
N ALA A 72 -1.04 4.85 13.32
CA ALA A 72 -0.51 5.86 12.40
C ALA A 72 -1.63 6.72 11.79
N ILE A 73 -2.71 6.10 11.32
CA ILE A 73 -3.87 6.82 10.78
C ILE A 73 -4.54 7.65 11.87
N GLY A 74 -4.71 7.10 13.07
CA GLY A 74 -5.30 7.79 14.21
C GLY A 74 -4.51 9.03 14.62
N VAL A 75 -3.18 8.90 14.78
CA VAL A 75 -2.29 10.03 15.10
C VAL A 75 -2.33 11.08 14.00
N TYR A 76 -2.35 10.68 12.73
CA TYR A 76 -2.46 11.62 11.61
C TYR A 76 -3.79 12.38 11.63
N CYS A 77 -4.91 11.70 11.87
CA CYS A 77 -6.22 12.34 12.02
C CYS A 77 -6.26 13.30 13.21
N VAL A 78 -5.69 12.92 14.36
CA VAL A 78 -5.62 13.78 15.56
C VAL A 78 -4.74 15.00 15.31
N ALA A 79 -3.61 14.84 14.61
CA ALA A 79 -2.75 15.94 14.22
C ALA A 79 -3.49 16.90 13.28
N LEU A 80 -4.14 16.40 12.23
CA LEU A 80 -4.97 17.20 11.32
C LEU A 80 -6.10 17.94 12.05
N ALA A 81 -6.80 17.26 12.96
CA ALA A 81 -7.84 17.88 13.77
C ALA A 81 -7.26 19.00 14.62
N THR A 82 -6.11 18.79 15.28
CA THR A 82 -5.44 19.83 16.06
C THR A 82 -5.06 21.03 15.18
N PHE A 83 -4.42 20.83 14.03
CA PHE A 83 -3.97 21.93 13.17
C PHE A 83 -5.11 22.67 12.45
N HIS A 84 -6.20 21.98 12.08
CA HIS A 84 -7.34 22.61 11.41
C HIS A 84 -8.30 23.30 12.39
N PHE A 85 -8.38 22.83 13.64
CA PHE A 85 -9.26 23.42 14.66
C PHE A 85 -8.58 24.56 15.46
N PHE A 86 -7.24 24.69 15.38
CA PHE A 86 -6.45 25.76 16.01
C PHE A 86 -5.87 26.80 15.01
N SER A 87 -6.31 26.79 13.75
CA SER A 87 -6.06 27.88 12.79
C SER A 87 -7.36 28.62 12.48
#